data_AF-A0A4R7Q9Q2-F1
#
_entry.id   AF-A0A4R7Q9Q2-F1
#
_cell.length_a   1.000
_cell.length_b   1.000
_cell.length_c   1.000
_cell.angle_alpha   90.00
_cell.angle_beta   90.00
_cell.angle_gamma   90.00
#
_symmetry.space_group_name_H-M   'P 1'
#
loop_
_entity.id
_entity.type
_entity.pdbx_description
1 polymer ?
#
loop_
_entity_poly.entity_id
_entity_poly.type
_entity_poly.pdbx_seq_one_letter_code
_entity_poly.pdbx_strand_id
1 'polypeptide(L)'
;MEIVWTEFAKITYFEVLENLKERWTINEVQEFHGLTNAILNNIKRNQIEFPTVNTEFGIKKAVIHKNVSLYFKREADDNPFI
;
A
#
# COMPACT_ATOMS: atom_id res chain seq x y z
N MET A 1 12.17 1.51 9.09
CA MET A 1 10.75 1.14 8.88
C MET A 1 10.65 -0.03 7.92
N GLU A 2 10.09 -1.13 8.39
CA GLU A 2 9.77 -2.30 7.58
C GLU A 2 8.33 -2.19 7.07
N ILE A 3 8.05 -2.69 5.87
CA ILE A 3 6.69 -2.77 5.34
C ILE A 3 6.17 -4.17 5.67
N VAL A 4 5.21 -4.23 6.59
CA VAL A 4 4.51 -5.47 6.94
C VAL A 4 3.13 -5.44 6.31
N TRP A 5 2.85 -6.44 5.47
CA TRP A 5 1.52 -6.61 4.89
C TRP A 5 0.67 -7.50 5.79
N THR A 6 -0.54 -7.05 6.09
CA THR A 6 -1.56 -7.94 6.67
C THR A 6 -1.94 -9.00 5.65
N GLU A 7 -2.40 -10.16 6.11
CA GLU A 7 -2.85 -11.23 5.23
C GLU A 7 -3.96 -10.74 4.29
N PHE A 8 -4.91 -9.95 4.80
CA PHE A 8 -5.96 -9.34 3.98
C PHE A 8 -5.38 -8.44 2.88
N ALA A 9 -4.40 -7.59 3.21
CA ALA A 9 -3.78 -6.71 2.21
C ALA A 9 -3.02 -7.49 1.13
N LYS A 10 -2.33 -8.59 1.49
CA LYS A 10 -1.67 -9.47 0.52
C LYS A 10 -2.69 -10.08 -0.44
N ILE A 11 -3.78 -10.64 0.10
CA ILE A 11 -4.84 -11.27 -0.69
C ILE A 11 -5.46 -10.25 -1.66
N THR A 12 -5.89 -9.09 -1.15
CA THR A 12 -6.48 -8.04 -2.00
C THR A 12 -5.51 -7.57 -3.07
N TYR A 13 -4.21 -7.48 -2.76
CA TYR A 13 -3.21 -7.12 -3.76
C TYR A 13 -3.13 -8.14 -4.90
N PHE A 14 -3.08 -9.43 -4.58
CA PHE A 14 -3.09 -10.49 -5.58
C PHE A 14 -4.39 -10.54 -6.39
N GLU A 15 -5.54 -10.35 -5.75
CA GLU A 15 -6.82 -10.28 -6.45
C GLU A 15 -6.87 -9.14 -7.47
N VAL A 16 -6.28 -7.97 -7.14
CA VAL A 16 -6.16 -6.86 -8.09
C VAL A 16 -5.25 -7.22 -9.26
N LEU A 17 -4.11 -7.87 -9.02
CA LEU A 17 -3.21 -8.31 -10.08
C LEU A 17 -3.86 -9.34 -11.02
N GLU A 18 -4.57 -10.32 -10.48
CA GLU A 18 -5.29 -11.31 -11.29
C GLU A 18 -6.43 -10.65 -12.08
N ASN A 19 -7.19 -9.73 -11.47
CA ASN A 19 -8.22 -8.97 -12.19
C ASN A 19 -7.64 -8.13 -13.35
N LEU A 20 -6.45 -7.55 -13.17
CA LEU A 20 -5.77 -6.83 -14.24
C LEU A 20 -5.35 -7.79 -15.36
N LYS A 21 -4.75 -8.93 -15.01
CA LYS A 21 -4.30 -9.94 -15.97
C LYS A 21 -5.45 -10.57 -16.78
N GLU A 22 -6.63 -10.72 -16.19
CA GLU A 22 -7.82 -11.24 -16.89
C GLU A 22 -8.40 -10.25 -17.92
N ARG A 23 -8.20 -8.95 -17.70
CA ARG A 23 -8.86 -7.88 -18.47
C ARG A 23 -7.91 -7.08 -19.36
N TRP A 24 -6.62 -7.10 -19.06
CA TRP A 24 -5.58 -6.25 -19.64
C TRP A 24 -4.31 -7.06 -19.91
N THR A 25 -3.30 -6.41 -20.48
CA THR A 25 -2.05 -7.08 -20.82
C THR A 25 -1.13 -7.16 -19.61
N ILE A 26 -0.03 -7.91 -19.77
CA ILE A 26 1.03 -7.96 -18.75
C ILE A 26 1.64 -6.58 -18.47
N ASN A 27 1.57 -5.64 -19.41
CA ASN A 27 2.10 -4.29 -19.22
C ASN A 27 1.33 -3.53 -18.14
N GLU A 28 -0.02 -3.60 -18.15
CA GLU A 28 -0.84 -2.95 -17.11
C GLU A 28 -0.61 -3.57 -15.73
N VAL A 29 -0.38 -4.89 -15.67
CA VAL A 29 -0.03 -5.58 -14.41
C VAL A 29 1.31 -5.08 -13.89
N GLN A 30 2.33 -4.97 -14.76
CA GLN A 30 3.65 -4.48 -14.41
C GLN A 30 3.62 -3.01 -13.98
N GLU A 31 2.86 -2.17 -14.68
CA GLU A 31 2.68 -0.76 -14.33
C GLU A 31 2.04 -0.62 -12.94
N PHE A 32 0.95 -1.34 -12.68
CA PHE A 32 0.30 -1.31 -11.37
C PHE A 32 1.20 -1.81 -10.24
N HIS A 33 1.96 -2.89 -10.46
CA HIS A 33 2.97 -3.37 -9.52
C HIS A 33 4.07 -2.32 -9.28
N GLY A 34 4.53 -1.64 -10.34
CA GLY A 34 5.49 -0.54 -10.26
C GLY A 34 4.98 0.64 -9.43
N LEU A 35 3.76 1.12 -9.70
CA LEU A 35 3.12 2.20 -8.95
C LEU A 35 2.95 1.85 -7.47
N THR A 36 2.52 0.62 -7.18
CA THR A 36 2.38 0.12 -5.80
C THR A 36 3.72 0.18 -5.07
N ASN A 37 4.79 -0.34 -5.68
CA ASN A 37 6.12 -0.33 -5.08
C ASN A 37 6.69 1.08 -4.89
N ALA A 38 6.42 2.01 -5.82
CA ALA A 38 6.82 3.41 -5.67
C ALA A 38 6.16 4.04 -4.42
N ILE A 39 4.86 3.82 -4.23
CA ILE A 39 4.13 4.28 -3.04
C ILE A 39 4.70 3.67 -1.76
N LEU A 40 4.95 2.36 -1.73
CA LEU A 40 5.53 1.69 -0.56
C LEU A 40 6.93 2.23 -0.22
N ASN A 41 7.75 2.52 -1.23
CA ASN A 41 9.05 3.14 -1.03
C ASN A 41 8.94 4.56 -0.44
N ASN A 42 7.98 5.36 -0.90
CA ASN A 42 7.72 6.69 -0.35
C ASN A 42 7.25 6.61 1.12
N ILE A 43 6.39 5.64 1.44
CA ILE A 43 5.95 5.35 2.81
C ILE A 43 7.15 4.95 3.70
N LYS A 44 7.99 4.03 3.20
CA LYS A 44 9.18 3.53 3.91
C LYS A 44 10.19 4.64 4.21
N ARG A 45 10.39 5.57 3.28
CA ARG A 45 11.33 6.70 3.40
C ARG A 45 10.74 7.92 4.09
N ASN A 46 9.45 7.89 4.46
CA ASN A 46 8.72 9.03 5.00
C ASN A 46 8.85 10.29 4.11
N GLN A 47 8.87 10.12 2.79
CA GLN A 47 9.12 11.21 1.84
C GLN A 47 7.87 12.02 1.49
N ILE A 48 6.68 11.50 1.81
CA ILE A 48 5.40 12.09 1.43
C ILE A 48 4.46 12.01 2.63
N GLU A 49 3.74 13.11 2.88
CA GLU A 49 2.60 13.10 3.79
C GLU A 49 1.36 12.57 3.10
N PHE A 50 0.74 11.57 3.72
CA PHE A 50 -0.49 10.95 3.25
C PHE A 50 -1.66 11.41 4.12
N PRO A 51 -2.84 11.64 3.54
CA PRO A 51 -4.03 12.04 4.30
C PRO A 51 -4.43 10.94 5.29
N THR A 52 -4.73 11.37 6.50
CA THR A 52 -5.32 10.51 7.53
C THR A 52 -6.81 10.34 7.24
N VAL A 53 -7.25 9.10 7.14
CA VAL A 53 -8.67 8.74 6.91
C VAL A 53 -9.37 8.40 8.22
N ASN A 54 -8.63 7.86 9.18
CA ASN A 54 -9.13 7.63 10.53
C ASN A 54 -8.08 8.09 11.55
N THR A 55 -8.40 9.18 12.25
CA THR A 55 -7.51 9.81 13.22
C THR A 55 -7.36 8.96 14.50
N GLU A 56 -8.41 8.26 14.92
CA GLU A 56 -8.42 7.41 16.12
C GLU A 56 -7.44 6.24 15.98
N PHE A 57 -7.39 5.61 14.79
CA PHE A 57 -6.52 4.46 14.52
C PHE A 57 -5.24 4.81 13.74
N GLY A 58 -5.00 6.10 13.46
CA GLY A 58 -3.83 6.56 12.71
C GLY A 58 -3.73 6.00 11.28
N ILE A 59 -4.88 5.66 10.66
CA ILE A 59 -4.92 5.05 9.33
C ILE A 59 -4.81 6.14 8.27
N LYS A 60 -3.83 5.98 7.38
CA LYS A 60 -3.57 6.83 6.23
C LYS A 60 -3.96 6.14 4.93
N LYS A 61 -4.24 6.94 3.91
CA LYS A 61 -4.58 6.47 2.56
C LYS A 61 -3.60 6.99 1.54
N ALA A 62 -3.11 6.09 0.70
CA ALA A 62 -2.32 6.41 -0.49
C ALA A 62 -3.09 5.96 -1.74
N VAL A 63 -3.25 6.84 -2.71
CA VAL A 63 -3.87 6.50 -4.00
C VAL A 63 -2.78 5.90 -4.89
N ILE A 64 -2.95 4.63 -5.30
CA ILE A 64 -2.03 3.96 -6.23
C ILE A 64 -2.47 4.25 -7.67
N HIS A 65 -3.78 4.14 -7.90
CA HIS A 65 -4.43 4.39 -9.18
C HIS A 65 -5.83 4.95 -8.91
N LYS A 66 -6.48 5.58 -9.89
CA LYS A 66 -7.82 6.18 -9.72
C LYS A 66 -8.88 5.23 -9.15
N ASN A 67 -8.70 3.92 -9.34
CA ASN A 67 -9.62 2.87 -8.88
C ASN A 67 -9.10 2.10 -7.66
N VAL A 68 -7.86 2.33 -7.20
CA VAL A 68 -7.23 1.52 -6.15
C VAL A 68 -6.47 2.41 -5.17
N SER A 69 -6.76 2.23 -3.89
CA SER A 69 -6.07 2.91 -2.80
C SER A 69 -5.52 1.90 -1.80
N LEU A 70 -4.33 2.20 -1.28
CA LEU A 70 -3.71 1.49 -0.19
C LEU A 70 -4.06 2.20 1.13
N TYR A 71 -4.44 1.41 2.12
CA TYR A 71 -4.63 1.87 3.50
C TYR A 71 -3.52 1.29 4.36
N PHE A 72 -2.91 2.13 5.20
CA PHE A 72 -1.82 1.71 6.06
C PHE A 72 -1.82 2.52 7.35
N LYS A 73 -1.20 1.97 8.40
CA LYS A 73 -0.84 2.69 9.61
C LYS A 73 0.67 2.59 9.81
N ARG A 74 1.23 3.53 10.54
CA ARG A 74 2.61 3.46 11.02
C ARG A 74 2.56 3.11 12.49
N GLU A 75 3.18 1.99 12.87
CA GLU A 75 3.51 1.75 14.26
C GLU A 75 4.83 2.49 14.54
N ALA A 76 4.89 3.25 15.63
CA ALA A 76 6.15 3.83 16.08
C ALA A 76 7.05 2.68 16.53
N ASP A 77 8.38 2.81 16.36
CA ASP A 77 9.39 1.89 16.90
C ASP A 77 9.42 1.88 18.46
N ASP A 78 8.44 2.50 19.11
CA ASP A 78 8.31 2.61 20.56
C ASP A 78 7.69 1.32 21.13
N ASN A 79 8.36 0.20 20.88
CA ASN A 79 8.21 -0.98 21.71
C ASN A 79 9.28 -0.90 22.81
N PRO A 80 8.95 -0.55 24.06
CA PRO A 80 9.91 -0.57 25.16
C PRO A 80 10.37 -1.99 25.55
N PHE A 81 9.98 -3.02 24.79
CA PHE A 81 10.28 -4.43 25.03
C PHE A 81 11.05 -5.13 23.90
N ILE A 82 11.72 -4.39 23.00
CA ILE A 82 12.78 -4.94 22.13
C ILE A 82 14.09 -4.22 22.44
#